data_AF-A0A3M1FTH8-F1
#
_entry.id   AF-A0A3M1FTH8-F1
#
_cell.length_a   1.000
_cell.length_b   1.000
_cell.length_c   1.000
_cell.angle_alpha   90.00
_cell.angle_beta   90.00
_cell.angle_gamma   90.00
#
_symmetry.space_group_name_H-M   'P 1'
#
loop_
_entity.id
_entity.type
_entity.pdbx_description
1 polymer ?
#
loop_
_entity_poly.entity_id
_entity_poly.type
_entity_poly.pdbx_seq_one_letter_code
_entity_poly.pdbx_strand_id
1 'polypeptide(L)'
;MSYLEFLNVVREEEEEKSLEELKPERNLLAAVLARAICDAFGTAQCERHIVRSARKWLFRELDPTEPFSFAWVAVQLDLDPVELQRTLRRYEKEPEEIQERLALLK
;
A
#
# COMPACT_ATOMS: atom_id res chain seq x y z
N MET A 1 -30.70 -26.37 -8.22
CA MET A 1 -29.37 -26.30 -7.59
C MET A 1 -28.43 -27.17 -8.39
N SER A 2 -27.86 -26.58 -9.43
CA SER A 2 -26.77 -27.19 -10.20
C SER A 2 -25.44 -27.01 -9.47
N TYR A 3 -24.46 -27.86 -9.79
CA TYR A 3 -23.11 -27.76 -9.21
C TYR A 3 -22.45 -26.40 -9.52
N LEU A 4 -22.79 -25.79 -10.66
CA LEU A 4 -22.31 -24.47 -11.06
C LEU A 4 -22.94 -23.35 -10.22
N GLU A 5 -24.22 -23.48 -9.85
CA GLU A 5 -24.87 -22.53 -8.92
C GLU A 5 -24.25 -22.63 -7.53
N PHE A 6 -23.94 -23.84 -7.05
CA PHE A 6 -23.27 -24.05 -5.77
C PHE A 6 -21.85 -23.46 -5.75
N LEU A 7 -21.05 -23.67 -6.81
CA LEU A 7 -19.71 -23.09 -6.92
C LEU A 7 -19.74 -21.57 -7.02
N ASN A 8 -20.73 -20.99 -7.70
CA ASN A 8 -20.89 -19.54 -7.77
C ASN A 8 -21.28 -18.96 -6.40
N VAL A 9 -22.19 -19.60 -5.67
CA VAL A 9 -22.57 -19.17 -4.31
C VAL A 9 -21.38 -19.26 -3.35
N VAL A 10 -20.62 -20.36 -3.37
CA VAL A 10 -19.41 -20.48 -2.53
C VAL A 10 -18.36 -19.44 -2.91
N ARG A 11 -18.18 -19.15 -4.20
CA ARG A 11 -17.23 -18.13 -4.66
C ARG A 11 -17.67 -16.71 -4.28
N GLU A 12 -18.95 -16.41 -4.42
CA GLU A 12 -19.54 -15.12 -4.02
C GLU A 12 -19.46 -14.95 -2.50
N GLU A 13 -19.75 -15.99 -1.71
CA GLU A 13 -19.59 -15.98 -0.24
C GLU A 13 -18.12 -15.83 0.19
N GLU A 14 -17.16 -16.44 -0.52
CA GLU A 14 -15.72 -16.25 -0.26
C GLU A 14 -15.24 -14.83 -0.62
N GLU A 15 -15.73 -14.26 -1.72
CA GLU A 15 -15.43 -12.88 -2.12
C GLU A 15 -16.05 -11.86 -1.14
N GLU A 16 -17.28 -12.07 -0.68
CA GLU A 16 -17.97 -11.19 0.28
C GLU A 16 -17.33 -11.25 1.67
N LYS A 17 -16.96 -12.46 2.13
CA LYS A 17 -16.27 -12.66 3.41
C LYS A 17 -14.86 -12.07 3.42
N SER A 18 -14.20 -12.00 2.27
CA SER A 18 -12.90 -11.32 2.11
C SER A 18 -13.00 -9.80 2.28
N LEU A 19 -14.16 -9.22 1.99
CA LEU A 19 -14.43 -7.78 2.16
C LEU A 19 -14.86 -7.45 3.60
N GLU A 20 -15.57 -8.38 4.27
CA GLU A 20 -16.04 -8.22 5.66
C GLU A 20 -14.95 -8.37 6.74
N GLU A 21 -13.79 -8.98 6.44
CA GLU A 21 -12.71 -9.21 7.42
C GLU A 21 -11.49 -8.28 7.28
N LEU A 22 -11.60 -7.18 6.53
CA LEU A 22 -10.57 -6.13 6.56
C LEU A 22 -10.64 -5.40 7.91
N LYS A 23 -9.86 -5.90 8.89
CA LYS A 23 -9.74 -5.35 10.24
C LYS A 23 -9.55 -3.82 10.18
N PRO A 24 -10.36 -3.02 10.90
CA PRO A 24 -10.26 -1.55 10.88
C PRO A 24 -8.84 -1.03 11.09
N GLU A 25 -8.05 -1.72 11.90
CA GLU A 25 -6.64 -1.42 12.16
C GLU A 25 -5.79 -1.55 10.89
N ARG A 26 -5.99 -2.60 10.10
CA ARG A 26 -5.26 -2.81 8.84
C ARG A 26 -5.61 -1.74 7.81
N ASN A 27 -6.89 -1.36 7.72
CA ASN A 27 -7.34 -0.29 6.86
C ASN A 27 -6.73 1.06 7.25
N LEU A 28 -6.62 1.34 8.56
CA LEU A 28 -5.94 2.53 9.04
C LEU A 28 -4.46 2.54 8.65
N LEU A 29 -3.75 1.42 8.82
CA LEU A 29 -2.34 1.32 8.43
C LEU A 29 -2.13 1.48 6.92
N ALA A 30 -3.01 0.89 6.12
CA ALA A 30 -3.01 1.06 4.66
C ALA A 30 -3.25 2.53 4.28
N ALA A 31 -4.20 3.21 4.93
CA ALA A 31 -4.47 4.62 4.71
C ALA A 31 -3.28 5.51 5.11
N VAL A 32 -2.59 5.21 6.21
CA VAL A 32 -1.38 5.92 6.64
C VAL A 32 -0.27 5.76 5.61
N LEU A 33 -0.01 4.53 5.13
CA LEU A 33 0.98 4.28 4.10
C LEU A 33 0.65 5.00 2.79
N ALA A 34 -0.60 4.88 2.32
CA ALA A 34 -1.07 5.56 1.12
C ALA A 34 -0.92 7.08 1.24
N ARG A 35 -1.26 7.65 2.40
CA ARG A 35 -1.11 9.09 2.64
C ARG A 35 0.35 9.53 2.60
N ALA A 36 1.25 8.79 3.24
CA ALA A 36 2.68 9.09 3.21
C ALA A 36 3.25 9.05 1.79
N ILE A 37 2.82 8.10 0.96
CA ILE A 37 3.20 8.01 -0.45
C ILE A 37 2.66 9.24 -1.21
N CYS A 38 1.38 9.57 -1.05
CA CYS A 38 0.78 10.75 -1.68
C CYS A 38 1.47 12.06 -1.26
N ASP A 39 1.84 12.20 0.01
CA ASP A 39 2.55 13.39 0.50
C ASP A 39 3.98 13.48 -0.05
N ALA A 40 4.64 12.35 -0.31
CA ALA A 40 5.99 12.31 -0.88
C ALA A 40 6.02 12.51 -2.40
N PHE A 41 5.00 12.03 -3.11
CA PHE A 41 5.03 11.77 -4.55
C PHE A 41 3.80 12.25 -5.33
N GLY A 42 2.73 12.63 -4.64
CA GLY A 42 1.49 13.06 -5.26
C GLY A 42 1.64 14.38 -6.02
N THR A 43 0.70 14.63 -6.93
CA THR A 43 0.64 15.85 -7.73
C THR A 43 -0.11 16.99 -7.04
N ALA A 44 -0.79 16.71 -5.94
CA ALA A 44 -1.48 17.72 -5.13
C ALA A 44 -0.47 18.67 -4.49
N GLN A 45 -0.80 19.96 -4.40
CA GLN A 45 0.03 20.92 -3.68
C GLN A 45 0.12 20.50 -2.21
N CYS A 46 1.33 20.20 -1.76
CA CYS A 46 1.64 19.86 -0.38
C CYS A 46 2.77 20.78 0.12
N GLU A 47 2.71 21.14 1.39
CA GLU A 47 3.75 21.99 1.97
C GLU A 47 5.11 21.28 1.97
N ARG A 48 6.20 22.01 1.67
CA ARG A 48 7.55 21.43 1.56
C ARG A 48 7.96 20.62 2.79
N HIS A 49 7.54 21.06 3.97
CA HIS A 49 7.87 20.40 5.22
C HIS A 49 7.16 19.05 5.38
N ILE A 50 5.93 18.91 4.85
CA ILE A 50 5.18 17.65 4.82
C ILE A 50 5.85 16.66 3.86
N VAL A 51 6.18 17.10 2.63
CA VAL A 51 6.89 16.27 1.64
C VAL A 51 8.21 15.73 2.22
N ARG A 52 8.99 16.59 2.88
CA ARG A 52 10.26 16.22 3.51
C ARG A 52 10.05 15.20 4.63
N SER A 53 9.00 15.39 5.44
CA SER A 53 8.70 14.50 6.56
C SER A 53 8.24 13.12 6.08
N ALA A 54 7.37 13.07 5.07
CA ALA A 54 6.92 11.84 4.43
C ALA A 54 8.09 11.06 3.81
N ARG A 55 8.95 11.73 3.03
CA ARG A 55 10.17 11.11 2.48
C ARG A 55 11.10 10.60 3.58
N LYS A 56 11.31 11.37 4.64
CA LYS A 56 12.14 10.95 5.78
C LYS A 56 11.58 9.69 6.44
N TRP A 57 10.26 9.56 6.54
CA TRP A 57 9.61 8.37 7.09
C TRP A 57 9.74 7.16 6.16
N LEU A 58 9.44 7.31 4.86
CA LEU A 58 9.52 6.24 3.85
C LEU A 58 10.95 5.70 3.64
N PHE A 59 11.95 6.59 3.70
CA PHE A 59 13.34 6.28 3.38
C PHE A 59 14.26 6.21 4.60
N ARG A 60 13.69 6.12 5.80
CA ARG A 60 14.46 5.81 7.01
C ARG A 60 15.08 4.41 6.90
N GLU A 61 16.09 4.15 7.73
CA GLU A 61 16.56 2.80 8.01
C GLU A 61 15.41 1.88 8.41
N LEU A 62 15.42 0.65 7.91
CA LEU A 62 14.33 -0.30 8.11
C LEU A 62 14.46 -0.94 9.50
N ASP A 63 13.57 -0.54 10.40
CA ASP A 63 13.44 -1.14 11.72
C ASP A 63 12.00 -1.66 11.92
N PRO A 64 11.73 -2.96 11.67
CA PRO A 64 10.41 -3.54 11.87
C PRO A 64 10.05 -3.72 13.34
N THR A 65 10.95 -3.43 14.28
CA THR A 65 10.68 -3.51 15.72
C THR A 65 10.16 -2.19 16.29
N GLU A 66 10.45 -1.05 15.63
CA GLU A 66 9.94 0.28 15.98
C GLU A 66 8.46 0.42 15.56
N PRO A 67 7.50 0.51 16.49
CA PRO A 67 6.08 0.64 16.13
C PRO A 67 5.81 1.88 15.27
N PHE A 68 4.96 1.72 14.25
CA PHE A 68 4.60 2.77 13.29
C PHE A 68 5.76 3.31 12.42
N SER A 69 6.94 2.68 12.47
CA SER A 69 7.95 2.89 11.44
C SER A 69 7.42 2.41 10.08
N PHE A 70 8.01 2.89 8.99
CA PHE A 70 7.68 2.41 7.65
C PHE A 70 7.80 0.88 7.54
N ALA A 71 8.89 0.31 8.08
CA ALA A 71 9.13 -1.13 8.03
C ALA A 71 8.08 -1.90 8.85
N TRP A 72 7.73 -1.39 10.03
CA TRP A 72 6.69 -1.98 10.87
C TRP A 72 5.33 -1.96 10.16
N VAL A 73 4.93 -0.81 9.58
CA VAL A 73 3.66 -0.68 8.85
C VAL A 73 3.60 -1.64 7.66
N ALA A 74 4.68 -1.74 6.87
CA ALA A 74 4.74 -2.67 5.75
C ALA A 74 4.53 -4.13 6.21
N VAL A 75 5.20 -4.54 7.29
CA VAL A 75 5.05 -5.90 7.85
C VAL A 75 3.61 -6.17 8.32
N GLN A 76 2.96 -5.21 9.00
CA GLN A 76 1.55 -5.37 9.41
C GLN A 76 0.57 -5.48 8.23
N LEU A 77 0.99 -5.01 7.05
CA LEU A 77 0.23 -5.07 5.81
C LEU A 77 0.65 -6.26 4.92
N ASP A 78 1.48 -7.18 5.44
CA ASP A 78 2.06 -8.31 4.71
C ASP A 78 2.85 -7.89 3.44
N LEU A 79 3.50 -6.73 3.50
CA LEU A 79 4.38 -6.20 2.46
C LEU A 79 5.85 -6.40 2.84
N ASP A 80 6.70 -6.70 1.87
CA ASP A 80 8.16 -6.69 2.07
C ASP A 80 8.66 -5.22 2.13
N PRO A 81 9.15 -4.73 3.28
CA PRO A 81 9.62 -3.36 3.41
C PRO A 81 10.83 -3.04 2.53
N VAL A 82 11.70 -4.02 2.26
CA VAL A 82 12.88 -3.83 1.42
C VAL A 82 12.47 -3.60 -0.02
N GLU A 83 11.63 -4.48 -0.56
CA GLU A 83 11.15 -4.38 -1.94
C GLU A 83 10.24 -3.17 -2.14
N LEU A 84 9.39 -2.85 -1.17
CA LEU A 84 8.55 -1.66 -1.21
C LEU A 84 9.40 -0.39 -1.22
N GLN A 85 10.39 -0.26 -0.33
CA GLN A 85 11.27 0.91 -0.32
C GLN A 85 12.07 1.02 -1.63
N ARG A 86 12.55 -0.11 -2.17
CA ARG A 86 13.24 -0.16 -3.47
C ARG A 86 12.34 0.33 -4.61
N THR A 87 11.09 -0.12 -4.63
CA THR A 87 10.09 0.30 -5.62
C THR A 87 9.82 1.80 -5.52
N LEU A 88 9.64 2.34 -4.32
CA LEU A 88 9.44 3.77 -4.10
C LEU A 88 10.66 4.61 -4.49
N ARG A 89 11.89 4.10 -4.32
CA ARG A 89 13.11 4.77 -4.81
C ARG A 89 13.21 4.78 -6.33
N ARG A 90 12.73 3.73 -7.00
CA ARG A 90 12.65 3.72 -8.47
C ARG A 90 11.61 4.72 -8.95
N TYR A 91 10.42 4.71 -8.34
CA TYR A 91 9.37 5.70 -8.61
C TYR A 91 9.88 7.14 -8.48
N GLU A 92 10.65 7.43 -7.44
CA GLU A 92 11.23 8.76 -7.20
C GLU A 92 12.12 9.25 -8.36
N LYS A 93 12.83 8.32 -9.01
CA LYS A 93 13.73 8.62 -10.13
C LYS A 93 13.01 8.61 -11.47
N GLU A 94 12.06 7.70 -11.64
CA GLU A 94 11.43 7.34 -12.91
C GLU A 94 9.91 7.16 -12.71
N PRO A 95 9.16 8.25 -12.45
CA PRO A 95 7.73 8.17 -12.15
C PRO A 95 6.90 7.70 -13.36
N GLU A 96 7.37 7.98 -14.57
CA GLU A 96 6.69 7.63 -15.83
C GLU A 96 6.64 6.11 -16.05
N GLU A 97 7.74 5.40 -15.76
CA GLU A 97 7.84 3.94 -15.94
C GLU A 97 6.78 3.17 -15.13
N ILE A 98 6.52 3.63 -13.90
CA ILE A 98 5.51 2.99 -13.04
C ILE A 98 4.09 3.33 -13.52
N GLN A 99 3.86 4.57 -13.98
CA GLN A 99 2.56 4.95 -14.53
C GLN A 99 2.21 4.13 -15.78
N GLU A 100 3.19 3.86 -16.65
CA GLU A 100 3.02 2.98 -17.81
C GLU A 100 2.68 1.55 -17.38
N ARG A 101 3.43 0.98 -16.41
CA ARG A 101 3.15 -0.36 -15.89
C ARG A 101 1.76 -0.47 -15.27
N LEU A 102 1.31 0.55 -14.53
CA LEU A 102 -0.03 0.60 -13.97
C LEU A 102 -1.11 0.75 -15.04
N ALA A 103 -0.83 1.46 -16.13
CA ALA A 103 -1.76 1.58 -17.25
C ALA A 103 -1.98 0.25 -17.99
N LEU A 104 -0.97 -0.65 -17.98
CA LEU A 104 -1.06 -2.00 -18.56
C LEU A 104 -1.86 -3.01 -17.71
N LEU A 105 -2.20 -2.66 -16.46
CA LEU A 105 -3.00 -3.50 -15.57
C LEU A 105 -4.51 -3.21 -15.66
N LYS A 106 -4.94 -2.34 -16.59
CA LYS A 106 -6.35 -2.06 -16.89
C LYS A 106 -6.86 -3.00 -17.97
#